data_AF-A0A3D3Z0M8-F1
#
_entry.id   AF-A0A3D3Z0M8-F1
#
_cell.length_a   1.000
_cell.length_b   1.000
_cell.length_c   1.000
_cell.angle_alpha   90.00
_cell.angle_beta   90.00
_cell.angle_gamma   90.00
#
_symmetry.space_group_name_H-M   'P 1'
#
loop_
_entity.id
_entity.type
_entity.pdbx_description
1 polymer ?
#
loop_
_entity_poly.entity_id
_entity_poly.type
_entity_poly.pdbx_seq_one_letter_code
_entity_poly.pdbx_strand_id
1 'polypeptide(L)'
;MKAWMMRPILLTLLFASQAQAQSLPPSVTQEARALPGLSQSGEIIIDRAGIPHIYAATARDGFFLQGYAVARDRLWQIDLWRKRGLGRLAASFGPSYVQQDRAARLLLYRGDMAAEWKAYPAEAKDWTEGFVAGINAYIAETERGQQKLPIEFVATGTKPERWQADDVVRIRSNALASNLTSEVARARALCGGDVKLEPLRRRLEPATAVKIPLGLDPCSIPQNVLDTFTLGTSDVKFDGKVLVMARRETESQEGSNNWVIG
;
A
#
# COMPACT_ATOMS: atom_id res chain seq x y z
N MET A 1 -62.50 61.15 -5.84
CA MET A 1 -62.27 59.90 -6.59
C MET A 1 -60.99 59.25 -6.04
N LYS A 2 -61.10 58.23 -5.18
CA LYS A 2 -59.96 57.49 -4.62
C LYS A 2 -60.02 56.07 -5.15
N ALA A 3 -59.02 55.68 -5.95
CA ALA A 3 -58.89 54.34 -6.53
C ALA A 3 -58.36 53.36 -5.47
N TRP A 4 -59.02 52.20 -5.36
CA TRP A 4 -58.60 51.08 -4.52
C TRP A 4 -57.86 50.07 -5.41
N MET A 5 -56.63 49.72 -5.06
CA MET A 5 -55.80 48.78 -5.81
C MET A 5 -55.76 47.46 -5.02
N MET A 6 -56.52 46.45 -5.46
CA MET A 6 -56.44 45.09 -4.94
C MET A 6 -55.24 44.36 -5.56
N ARG A 7 -54.37 43.78 -4.73
CA ARG A 7 -53.33 42.82 -5.14
C ARG A 7 -53.78 41.41 -4.76
N PRO A 8 -53.68 40.39 -5.64
CA PRO A 8 -53.98 39.02 -5.27
C PRO A 8 -52.76 38.38 -4.58
N ILE A 9 -53.02 37.62 -3.52
CA ILE A 9 -52.03 36.78 -2.84
C ILE A 9 -52.08 35.41 -3.49
N LEU A 10 -51.02 34.99 -4.19
CA LEU A 10 -50.83 33.60 -4.60
C LEU A 10 -50.19 32.83 -3.43
N LEU A 11 -50.90 31.85 -2.89
CA LEU A 11 -50.33 30.83 -1.99
C LEU A 11 -49.78 29.67 -2.82
N THR A 12 -48.47 29.52 -2.85
CA THR A 12 -47.78 28.35 -3.41
C THR A 12 -47.62 27.29 -2.31
N LEU A 13 -48.32 26.16 -2.44
CA LEU A 13 -48.17 24.98 -1.58
C LEU A 13 -46.92 24.20 -2.02
N LEU A 14 -45.89 24.19 -1.18
CA LEU A 14 -44.72 23.33 -1.30
C LEU A 14 -45.03 21.95 -0.71
N PHE A 15 -45.13 20.93 -1.57
CA PHE A 15 -45.12 19.53 -1.14
C PHE A 15 -43.68 19.09 -0.87
N ALA A 16 -43.31 18.95 0.40
CA ALA A 16 -42.08 18.28 0.79
C ALA A 16 -42.33 16.75 0.80
N SER A 17 -41.75 16.02 -0.16
CA SER A 17 -41.74 14.55 -0.11
C SER A 17 -40.77 14.10 0.97
N GLN A 18 -41.27 13.57 2.09
CA GLN A 18 -40.41 12.86 3.02
C GLN A 18 -40.13 11.46 2.45
N ALA A 19 -38.89 11.25 2.00
CA ALA A 19 -38.40 9.90 1.71
C ALA A 19 -38.29 9.15 3.04
N GLN A 20 -39.22 8.22 3.28
CA GLN A 20 -39.13 7.30 4.41
C GLN A 20 -38.03 6.27 4.10
N ALA A 21 -36.94 6.32 4.85
CA ALA A 21 -35.89 5.32 4.79
C ALA A 21 -36.48 3.94 5.14
N GLN A 22 -36.40 2.99 4.20
CA GLN A 22 -36.75 1.60 4.45
C GLN A 22 -35.83 1.05 5.55
N SER A 23 -36.41 0.38 6.54
CA SER A 23 -35.65 -0.24 7.62
C SER A 23 -34.79 -1.39 7.07
N LEU A 24 -33.52 -1.42 7.47
CA LEU A 24 -32.59 -2.46 7.06
C LEU A 24 -32.99 -3.81 7.66
N PRO A 25 -32.77 -4.94 6.95
CA PRO A 25 -33.05 -6.25 7.48
C PRO A 25 -32.23 -6.51 8.76
N PRO A 26 -32.75 -7.27 9.74
CA PRO A 26 -32.13 -7.46 11.06
C PRO A 26 -30.74 -8.12 11.05
N SER A 27 -30.33 -8.70 9.92
CA SER A 27 -28.99 -9.25 9.73
C SER A 27 -27.92 -8.20 9.40
N VAL A 28 -28.33 -6.96 9.08
CA VAL A 28 -27.41 -5.86 8.79
C VAL A 28 -27.08 -5.17 10.10
N THR A 29 -25.82 -5.25 10.51
CA THR A 29 -25.33 -4.44 11.63
C THR A 29 -24.92 -3.07 11.09
N GLN A 30 -25.50 -2.01 11.65
CA GLN A 30 -25.14 -0.64 11.33
C GLN A 30 -24.45 -0.01 12.54
N GLU A 31 -23.34 0.68 12.30
CA GLU A 31 -22.63 1.40 13.33
C GLU A 31 -22.20 2.76 12.81
N ALA A 32 -22.55 3.81 13.55
CA ALA A 32 -22.08 5.16 13.28
C ALA A 32 -20.83 5.43 14.11
N ARG A 33 -19.76 5.91 13.46
CA ARG A 33 -18.52 6.32 14.12
C ARG A 33 -18.17 7.75 13.78
N ALA A 34 -17.74 8.49 14.79
CA ALA A 34 -17.11 9.79 14.59
C ALA A 34 -15.61 9.57 14.37
N LEU A 35 -15.14 9.82 13.15
CA LEU A 35 -13.73 9.66 12.77
C LEU A 35 -13.09 11.05 12.58
N PRO A 36 -12.22 11.50 13.50
CA PRO A 36 -11.49 12.74 13.31
C PRO A 36 -10.66 12.70 12.02
N GLY A 37 -10.79 13.74 11.19
CA GLY A 37 -10.07 13.87 9.91
C GLY A 37 -10.91 13.57 8.67
N LEU A 38 -12.09 12.97 8.84
CA LEU A 38 -13.12 12.86 7.79
C LEU A 38 -13.88 14.19 7.70
N SER A 39 -13.94 14.80 6.51
CA SER A 39 -14.50 16.15 6.34
C SER A 39 -16.01 16.15 6.13
N GLN A 40 -16.54 15.14 5.44
CA GLN A 40 -17.97 14.93 5.20
C GLN A 40 -18.37 13.50 5.56
N SER A 41 -19.65 13.27 5.86
CA SER A 41 -20.15 11.92 6.09
C SER A 41 -19.89 11.01 4.88
N GLY A 42 -19.49 9.77 5.14
CA GLY A 42 -19.41 8.73 4.14
C GLY A 42 -19.77 7.38 4.74
N GLU A 43 -19.81 6.35 3.90
CA GLU A 43 -20.31 5.03 4.24
C GLU A 43 -19.35 3.93 3.75
N ILE A 44 -19.22 2.88 4.56
CA ILE A 44 -18.51 1.65 4.20
C ILE A 44 -19.52 0.51 4.32
N ILE A 45 -19.96 -0.03 3.18
CA ILE A 45 -20.88 -1.17 3.13
C ILE A 45 -20.05 -2.44 2.93
N ILE A 46 -20.17 -3.39 3.85
CA ILE A 46 -19.50 -4.70 3.73
C ILE A 46 -20.49 -5.69 3.15
N ASP A 47 -20.17 -6.23 1.98
CA ASP A 47 -21.01 -7.23 1.34
C ASP A 47 -20.86 -8.63 1.97
N ARG A 48 -21.59 -9.61 1.44
CA ARG A 48 -21.61 -10.99 1.95
C ARG A 48 -20.26 -11.71 1.78
N ALA A 49 -19.40 -11.26 0.87
CA ALA A 49 -18.06 -11.79 0.67
C ALA A 49 -17.02 -11.06 1.55
N GLY A 50 -17.44 -10.09 2.35
CA GLY A 50 -16.56 -9.27 3.18
C GLY A 50 -15.88 -8.13 2.42
N ILE A 51 -16.31 -7.81 1.21
CA ILE A 51 -15.69 -6.77 0.38
C ILE A 51 -16.26 -5.40 0.79
N PRO A 52 -15.40 -4.41 1.10
CA PRO A 52 -15.84 -3.05 1.40
C PRO A 52 -16.18 -2.25 0.14
N HIS A 53 -17.39 -1.69 0.11
CA HIS A 53 -17.86 -0.70 -0.86
C HIS A 53 -17.90 0.67 -0.19
N ILE A 54 -17.20 1.65 -0.74
CA ILE A 54 -16.93 2.93 -0.09
C ILE A 54 -17.65 4.06 -0.83
N TYR A 55 -18.43 4.84 -0.09
CA TYR A 55 -19.14 6.00 -0.60
C TYR A 55 -18.71 7.24 0.16
N ALA A 56 -18.28 8.27 -0.57
CA ALA A 56 -17.83 9.54 -0.01
C ALA A 56 -18.19 10.70 -0.95
N ALA A 57 -18.33 11.90 -0.39
CA ALA A 57 -18.66 13.11 -1.15
C ALA A 57 -17.42 13.76 -1.80
N THR A 58 -16.21 13.46 -1.31
CA THR A 58 -14.94 13.94 -1.88
C THR A 58 -13.96 12.79 -2.09
N ALA A 59 -13.04 12.95 -3.04
CA ALA A 59 -11.99 11.97 -3.28
C ALA A 59 -11.12 11.74 -2.02
N ARG A 60 -10.74 12.83 -1.33
CA ARG A 60 -9.95 12.77 -0.09
C ARG A 60 -10.64 11.95 1.00
N ASP A 61 -11.93 12.16 1.23
CA ASP A 61 -12.71 11.37 2.19
C ASP A 61 -12.87 9.91 1.73
N GLY A 62 -12.99 9.67 0.41
CA GLY A 62 -12.96 8.33 -0.16
C GLY A 62 -11.66 7.58 0.16
N PHE A 63 -10.51 8.23 -0.06
CA PHE A 63 -9.20 7.67 0.32
C PHE A 63 -9.07 7.49 1.84
N PHE A 64 -9.59 8.42 2.66
CA PHE A 64 -9.63 8.25 4.11
C PHE A 64 -10.40 6.99 4.52
N LEU A 65 -11.62 6.81 4.02
CA LEU A 65 -12.42 5.62 4.32
C LEU A 65 -11.75 4.34 3.79
N GLN A 66 -11.06 4.42 2.65
CA GLN A 66 -10.28 3.32 2.12
C GLN A 66 -9.13 2.93 3.06
N GLY A 67 -8.36 3.90 3.54
CA GLY A 67 -7.29 3.66 4.52
C GLY A 67 -7.82 3.06 5.82
N TYR A 68 -8.96 3.56 6.31
CA TYR A 68 -9.61 3.01 7.50
C TYR A 68 -10.08 1.57 7.30
N ALA A 69 -10.73 1.26 6.16
CA ALA A 69 -11.17 -0.10 5.82
C ALA A 69 -9.98 -1.06 5.68
N VAL A 70 -8.92 -0.64 4.99
CA VAL A 70 -7.69 -1.43 4.84
C VAL A 70 -7.03 -1.70 6.19
N ALA A 71 -6.98 -0.71 7.09
CA ALA A 71 -6.47 -0.95 8.44
C ALA A 71 -7.34 -1.93 9.22
N ARG A 72 -8.68 -1.79 9.17
CA ARG A 72 -9.59 -2.74 9.82
C ARG A 72 -9.32 -4.19 9.43
N ASP A 73 -9.07 -4.43 8.15
CA ASP A 73 -8.98 -5.79 7.62
C ASP A 73 -7.54 -6.32 7.53
N ARG A 74 -6.54 -5.44 7.40
CA ARG A 74 -5.16 -5.80 7.02
C ARG A 74 -4.07 -5.04 7.77
N LEU A 75 -4.37 -4.41 8.91
CA LEU A 75 -3.39 -3.59 9.65
C LEU A 75 -2.04 -4.29 9.88
N TRP A 76 -2.04 -5.56 10.31
CA TRP A 76 -0.81 -6.31 10.51
C TRP A 76 0.02 -6.44 9.23
N GLN A 77 -0.62 -6.84 8.13
CA GLN A 77 0.02 -7.05 6.83
C GLN A 77 0.68 -5.76 6.33
N ILE A 78 -0.08 -4.66 6.32
CA ILE A 78 0.42 -3.39 5.78
C ILE A 78 1.51 -2.78 6.68
N ASP A 79 1.40 -2.93 8.01
CA ASP A 79 2.40 -2.43 8.96
C ASP A 79 3.71 -3.21 8.85
N LEU A 80 3.63 -4.54 8.71
CA LEU A 80 4.80 -5.39 8.48
C LEU A 80 5.51 -5.02 7.16
N TRP A 81 4.76 -4.85 6.07
CA TRP A 81 5.30 -4.43 4.77
C TRP A 81 5.93 -3.04 4.82
N ARG A 82 5.28 -2.08 5.49
CA ARG A 82 5.83 -0.74 5.71
C ARG A 82 7.13 -0.80 6.51
N LYS A 83 7.16 -1.54 7.63
CA LYS A 83 8.38 -1.71 8.44
C LYS A 83 9.50 -2.37 7.66
N ARG A 84 9.20 -3.39 6.86
CA ARG A 84 10.17 -4.02 5.95
C ARG A 84 10.74 -2.99 4.96
N GLY A 85 9.88 -2.28 4.24
CA GLY A 85 10.29 -1.32 3.21
C GLY A 85 11.10 -0.15 3.78
N LEU A 86 10.75 0.34 4.97
CA LEU A 86 11.46 1.43 5.65
C LEU A 86 12.72 0.97 6.40
N GLY A 87 12.96 -0.34 6.49
CA GLY A 87 13.99 -0.92 7.33
C GLY A 87 13.78 -0.56 8.80
N ARG A 88 12.67 -0.97 9.39
CA ARG A 88 12.28 -0.75 10.80
C ARG A 88 11.93 -2.06 11.53
N LEU A 89 12.24 -3.21 10.95
CA LEU A 89 11.88 -4.51 11.52
C LEU A 89 12.61 -4.73 12.86
N ALA A 90 13.87 -4.30 12.98
CA ALA A 90 14.65 -4.54 14.20
C ALA A 90 14.08 -3.86 15.45
N ALA A 91 13.35 -2.75 15.28
CA ALA A 91 12.67 -2.07 16.38
C ALA A 91 11.50 -2.88 16.95
N SER A 92 10.85 -3.72 16.13
CA SER A 92 9.72 -4.56 16.55
C SER A 92 10.13 -6.00 16.85
N PHE A 93 11.10 -6.55 16.12
CA PHE A 93 11.40 -7.99 16.11
C PHE A 93 12.83 -8.32 16.56
N GLY A 94 13.61 -7.31 16.96
CA GLY A 94 14.90 -7.49 17.59
C GLY A 94 16.11 -7.49 16.65
N PRO A 95 17.32 -7.72 17.20
CA PRO A 95 18.58 -7.42 16.54
C PRO A 95 18.89 -8.27 15.31
N SER A 96 18.23 -9.43 15.13
CA SER A 96 18.39 -10.28 13.95
C SER A 96 18.09 -9.53 12.65
N TYR A 97 17.21 -8.53 12.68
CA TYR A 97 16.80 -7.74 11.52
C TYR A 97 17.69 -6.54 11.22
N VAL A 98 18.71 -6.23 12.03
CA VAL A 98 19.53 -5.00 11.87
C VAL A 98 20.18 -4.93 10.49
N GLN A 99 20.68 -6.07 9.97
CA GLN A 99 21.31 -6.09 8.66
C GLN A 99 20.29 -5.91 7.52
N GLN A 100 19.10 -6.50 7.67
CA GLN A 100 18.00 -6.30 6.72
C GLN A 100 17.51 -4.85 6.74
N ASP A 101 17.36 -4.24 7.90
CA ASP A 101 16.99 -2.82 8.01
C ASP A 101 18.02 -1.90 7.34
N ARG A 102 19.32 -2.19 7.52
CA ARG A 102 20.40 -1.45 6.83
C ARG A 102 20.30 -1.60 5.32
N ALA A 103 20.08 -2.82 4.83
CA ALA A 103 19.95 -3.11 3.41
C ALA A 103 18.70 -2.45 2.80
N ALA A 104 17.53 -2.59 3.40
CA ALA A 104 16.28 -1.99 2.94
C ALA A 104 16.39 -0.46 2.83
N ARG A 105 17.05 0.18 3.80
CA ARG A 105 17.28 1.63 3.78
C ARG A 105 18.10 2.10 2.59
N LEU A 106 18.98 1.27 2.01
CA LEU A 106 19.74 1.62 0.79
C LEU A 106 18.85 1.75 -0.45
N LEU A 107 17.67 1.12 -0.42
CA LEU A 107 16.69 1.13 -1.50
C LEU A 107 15.63 2.25 -1.33
N LEU A 108 15.66 2.99 -0.22
CA LEU A 108 14.74 4.10 -0.01
C LEU A 108 15.09 5.29 -0.91
N TYR A 109 14.07 5.99 -1.38
CA TYR A 109 14.28 7.34 -1.88
C TYR A 109 14.75 8.25 -0.73
N ARG A 110 15.82 9.00 -0.95
CA ARG A 110 16.43 9.89 0.05
C ARG A 110 16.56 11.34 -0.43
N GLY A 111 15.90 11.66 -1.55
CA GLY A 111 15.85 13.01 -2.08
C GLY A 111 14.84 13.90 -1.34
N ASP A 112 14.63 15.09 -1.88
CA ASP A 112 13.65 16.03 -1.35
C ASP A 112 12.22 15.54 -1.66
N MET A 113 11.45 15.27 -0.61
CA MET A 113 10.06 14.85 -0.71
C MET A 113 9.17 15.91 -1.35
N ALA A 114 9.46 17.20 -1.19
CA ALA A 114 8.69 18.26 -1.83
C ALA A 114 8.89 18.24 -3.35
N ALA A 115 10.09 17.90 -3.83
CA ALA A 115 10.36 17.68 -5.24
C ALA A 115 9.74 16.38 -5.75
N GLU A 116 9.80 15.30 -4.97
CA GLU A 116 9.19 14.01 -5.30
C GLU A 116 7.68 14.13 -5.49
N TRP A 117 6.97 14.78 -4.56
CA TRP A 117 5.52 14.96 -4.66
C TRP A 117 5.11 15.76 -5.91
N LYS A 118 5.97 16.63 -6.44
CA LYS A 118 5.73 17.37 -7.69
C LYS A 118 5.83 16.50 -8.95
N ALA A 119 6.37 15.28 -8.85
CA ALA A 119 6.40 14.33 -9.96
C ALA A 119 5.05 13.61 -10.16
N TYR A 120 4.12 13.75 -9.21
CA TYR A 120 2.77 13.19 -9.26
C TYR A 120 1.73 14.28 -9.56
N PRO A 121 0.48 13.92 -9.93
CA PRO A 121 -0.62 14.88 -9.99
C PRO A 121 -0.74 15.69 -8.69
N ALA A 122 -1.15 16.96 -8.80
CA ALA A 122 -1.15 17.90 -7.67
C ALA A 122 -1.98 17.41 -6.47
N GLU A 123 -3.02 16.63 -6.74
CA GLU A 123 -3.96 16.07 -5.76
C GLU A 123 -3.42 14.79 -5.09
N ALA A 124 -2.43 14.11 -5.68
CA ALA A 124 -1.97 12.80 -5.24
C ALA A 124 -1.46 12.82 -3.79
N LYS A 125 -0.82 13.92 -3.38
CA LYS A 125 -0.37 14.10 -2.00
C LYS A 125 -1.56 14.17 -1.03
N ASP A 126 -2.56 15.00 -1.33
CA ASP A 126 -3.75 15.15 -0.48
C ASP A 126 -4.54 13.83 -0.37
N TRP A 127 -4.69 13.10 -1.48
CA TRP A 127 -5.31 11.78 -1.48
C TRP A 127 -4.54 10.78 -0.62
N THR A 128 -3.20 10.76 -0.72
CA THR A 128 -2.35 9.88 0.08
C THR A 128 -2.40 10.26 1.56
N GLU A 129 -2.44 11.55 1.89
CA GLU A 129 -2.63 12.05 3.25
C GLU A 129 -3.99 11.64 3.81
N GLY A 130 -5.05 11.69 3.01
CA GLY A 130 -6.36 11.14 3.35
C GLY A 130 -6.28 9.65 3.70
N PHE A 131 -5.71 8.84 2.82
CA PHE A 131 -5.51 7.39 3.02
C PHE A 131 -4.75 7.07 4.31
N VAL A 132 -3.62 7.74 4.53
CA VAL A 132 -2.81 7.57 5.73
C VAL A 132 -3.54 8.05 6.99
N ALA A 133 -4.31 9.13 6.91
CA ALA A 133 -5.13 9.61 8.01
C ALA A 133 -6.21 8.58 8.41
N GLY A 134 -6.82 7.88 7.44
CA GLY A 134 -7.75 6.78 7.69
C GLY A 134 -7.12 5.60 8.43
N ILE A 135 -5.93 5.16 7.99
CA ILE A 135 -5.16 4.13 8.70
C ILE A 135 -4.87 4.56 10.14
N ASN A 136 -4.40 5.80 10.30
CA ASN A 136 -4.11 6.36 11.61
C ASN A 136 -5.37 6.49 12.47
N ALA A 137 -6.54 6.79 11.92
CA ALA A 137 -7.78 6.81 12.69
C ALA A 137 -8.08 5.44 13.31
N TYR A 138 -7.96 4.35 12.54
CA TYR A 138 -8.14 2.99 13.05
C TYR A 138 -7.08 2.62 14.11
N ILE A 139 -5.80 2.94 13.87
CA ILE A 139 -4.75 2.73 14.88
C ILE A 139 -5.10 3.46 16.18
N ALA A 140 -5.60 4.69 16.11
CA ALA A 140 -5.97 5.45 17.30
C ALA A 140 -7.12 4.82 18.09
N GLU A 141 -8.08 4.21 17.40
CA GLU A 141 -9.15 3.46 18.07
C GLU A 141 -8.62 2.19 18.74
N THR A 142 -7.65 1.51 18.14
CA THR A 142 -7.01 0.34 18.77
C THR A 142 -6.22 0.74 20.02
N GLU A 143 -5.52 1.87 20.00
CA GLU A 143 -4.79 2.41 21.16
C GLU A 143 -5.72 2.80 22.31
N ARG A 144 -6.94 3.28 22.00
CA ARG A 144 -7.98 3.61 22.98
C ARG A 144 -8.81 2.40 23.43
N GLY A 145 -8.57 1.20 22.90
CA GLY A 145 -9.35 0.00 23.19
C GLY A 145 -10.76 0.01 22.60
N GLN A 146 -11.06 0.91 21.65
CA GLN A 146 -12.33 0.97 20.93
C GLN A 146 -12.41 -0.07 19.80
N GLN A 147 -11.25 -0.44 19.26
CA GLN A 147 -11.11 -1.52 18.27
C GLN A 147 -10.14 -2.58 18.78
N LYS A 148 -10.34 -3.83 18.35
CA LYS A 148 -9.43 -4.92 18.70
C LYS A 148 -8.13 -4.77 17.93
N LEU A 149 -7.01 -4.84 18.65
CA LEU A 149 -5.71 -4.99 18.03
C LEU A 149 -5.63 -6.38 17.34
N PRO A 150 -5.16 -6.47 16.07
CA PRO A 150 -4.98 -7.76 15.41
C PRO A 150 -4.14 -8.73 16.25
N ILE A 151 -4.49 -10.01 16.20
CA ILE A 151 -3.92 -11.05 17.05
C ILE A 151 -2.41 -11.20 16.85
N GLU A 152 -1.90 -10.91 15.66
CA GLU A 152 -0.49 -10.98 15.30
C GLU A 152 0.36 -10.00 16.12
N PHE A 153 -0.14 -8.79 16.38
CA PHE A 153 0.54 -7.84 17.25
C PHE A 153 0.61 -8.34 18.69
N VAL A 154 -0.47 -8.96 19.19
CA VAL A 154 -0.50 -9.58 20.52
C VAL A 154 0.47 -10.76 20.60
N ALA A 155 0.46 -11.65 19.60
CA ALA A 155 1.30 -12.84 19.54
C ALA A 155 2.79 -12.49 19.44
N THR A 156 3.13 -11.38 18.79
CA THR A 156 4.52 -10.92 18.64
C THR A 156 4.96 -9.91 19.69
N GLY A 157 4.06 -9.46 20.57
CA GLY A 157 4.35 -8.40 21.54
C GLY A 157 4.67 -7.04 20.90
N THR A 158 4.19 -6.81 19.68
CA THR A 158 4.46 -5.58 18.93
C THR A 158 3.24 -4.68 18.85
N LYS A 159 3.42 -3.46 18.30
CA LYS A 159 2.35 -2.49 18.07
C LYS A 159 2.45 -1.90 16.67
N PRO A 160 1.32 -1.51 16.05
CA PRO A 160 1.32 -0.77 14.79
C PRO A 160 1.99 0.59 14.99
N GLU A 161 2.71 1.07 13.98
CA GLU A 161 3.26 2.43 13.98
C GLU A 161 2.32 3.40 13.26
N ARG A 162 2.41 4.69 13.60
CA ARG A 162 1.72 5.76 12.86
C ARG A 162 2.33 5.95 11.48
N TRP A 163 1.46 6.14 10.50
CA TRP A 163 1.80 6.26 9.08
C TRP A 163 1.98 7.73 8.69
N GLN A 164 2.88 7.98 7.74
CA GLN A 164 3.03 9.27 7.06
C GLN A 164 2.87 9.08 5.55
N ALA A 165 2.33 10.08 4.85
CA ALA A 165 2.14 10.01 3.40
C ALA A 165 3.46 9.75 2.66
N ASP A 166 4.55 10.35 3.13
CA ASP A 166 5.89 10.15 2.58
C ASP A 166 6.34 8.69 2.60
N ASP A 167 5.88 7.89 3.57
CA ASP A 167 6.25 6.47 3.64
C ASP A 167 5.78 5.69 2.41
N VAL A 168 4.63 6.09 1.85
CA VAL A 168 3.99 5.42 0.69
C VAL A 168 4.84 5.56 -0.56
N VAL A 169 5.41 6.75 -0.78
CA VAL A 169 6.20 7.06 -2.00
C VAL A 169 7.71 6.83 -1.81
N ARG A 170 8.21 6.83 -0.57
CA ARG A 170 9.64 6.68 -0.29
C ARG A 170 10.15 5.25 -0.47
N ILE A 171 9.30 4.25 -0.24
CA ILE A 171 9.65 2.84 -0.37
C ILE A 171 9.74 2.48 -1.86
N ARG A 172 10.95 2.22 -2.38
CA ARG A 172 11.16 1.84 -3.79
C ARG A 172 11.43 0.35 -3.99
N SER A 173 11.55 -0.43 -2.93
CA SER A 173 11.71 -1.89 -3.01
C SER A 173 10.54 -2.58 -3.72
N ASN A 174 9.38 -1.92 -3.81
CA ASN A 174 8.19 -2.41 -4.49
C ASN A 174 8.15 -2.04 -5.99
N ALA A 175 9.13 -1.26 -6.49
CA ALA A 175 9.17 -0.85 -7.89
C ALA A 175 9.60 -2.00 -8.81
N LEU A 176 9.15 -1.94 -10.07
CA LEU A 176 9.24 -2.95 -11.14
C LEU A 176 10.68 -3.26 -11.63
N ALA A 177 11.60 -3.60 -10.74
CA ALA A 177 12.94 -4.09 -11.07
C ALA A 177 13.01 -5.63 -10.95
N SER A 178 11.97 -6.32 -11.44
CA SER A 178 11.87 -7.78 -11.38
C SER A 178 12.86 -8.51 -12.30
N ASN A 179 13.66 -7.78 -13.09
CA ASN A 179 14.69 -8.33 -13.95
C ASN A 179 16.09 -8.37 -13.32
N LEU A 180 16.37 -7.67 -12.21
CA LEU A 180 17.74 -7.56 -11.68
C LEU A 180 18.40 -8.93 -11.43
N THR A 181 17.68 -9.85 -10.77
CA THR A 181 18.16 -11.21 -10.50
C THR A 181 18.43 -11.97 -11.80
N SER A 182 17.50 -11.89 -12.75
CA SER A 182 17.64 -12.48 -14.09
C SER A 182 18.80 -11.88 -14.88
N GLU A 183 19.05 -10.57 -14.76
CA GLU A 183 20.12 -9.87 -15.46
C GLU A 183 21.48 -10.25 -14.93
N VAL A 184 21.65 -10.34 -13.60
CA VAL A 184 22.88 -10.83 -12.98
C VAL A 184 23.11 -12.30 -13.31
N ALA A 185 22.06 -13.14 -13.27
CA ALA A 185 22.18 -14.55 -13.65
C ALA A 185 22.61 -14.71 -15.12
N ARG A 186 22.01 -13.92 -16.03
CA ARG A 186 22.36 -13.87 -17.44
C ARG A 186 23.80 -13.42 -17.67
N ALA A 187 24.22 -12.32 -17.01
CA ALA A 187 25.59 -11.82 -17.12
C ALA A 187 26.61 -12.89 -16.69
N ARG A 188 26.38 -13.55 -15.56
CA ARG A 188 27.26 -14.63 -15.10
C ARG A 188 27.27 -15.84 -16.02
N ALA A 189 26.13 -16.23 -16.60
CA ALA A 189 26.08 -17.32 -17.58
C ALA A 189 26.88 -17.02 -18.86
N LEU A 190 27.01 -15.73 -19.21
CA LEU A 190 27.85 -15.26 -20.31
C LEU A 190 29.32 -15.07 -19.94
N CYS A 191 29.69 -15.21 -18.66
CA CYS A 191 31.11 -15.27 -18.27
C CYS A 191 31.72 -16.58 -18.79
N GLY A 192 32.62 -16.48 -19.77
CA GLY A 192 33.24 -17.65 -20.43
C GLY A 192 32.29 -18.47 -21.32
N GLY A 193 31.03 -18.04 -21.46
CA GLY A 193 30.00 -18.72 -22.28
C GLY A 193 29.86 -18.12 -23.67
N ASP A 194 29.43 -18.93 -24.64
CA ASP A 194 29.09 -18.45 -25.99
C ASP A 194 27.70 -17.78 -25.99
N VAL A 195 27.65 -16.52 -26.42
CA VAL A 195 26.41 -15.74 -26.59
C VAL A 195 25.36 -16.47 -27.45
N LYS A 196 25.80 -17.37 -28.35
CA LYS A 196 24.90 -18.22 -29.15
C LYS A 196 24.02 -19.15 -28.31
N LEU A 197 24.37 -19.41 -27.05
CA LEU A 197 23.59 -20.25 -26.14
C LEU A 197 22.47 -19.50 -25.41
N GLU A 198 22.47 -18.17 -25.43
CA GLU A 198 21.45 -17.37 -24.73
C GLU A 198 19.99 -17.66 -25.14
N PRO A 199 19.67 -18.00 -26.40
CA PRO A 199 18.33 -18.43 -26.78
C PRO A 199 17.83 -19.68 -26.03
N LEU A 200 18.73 -20.51 -25.46
CA LEU A 200 18.34 -21.66 -24.63
C LEU A 200 17.79 -21.22 -23.27
N ARG A 201 18.23 -20.08 -22.75
CA ARG A 201 17.75 -19.52 -21.47
C ARG A 201 16.41 -18.82 -21.64
N ARG A 202 16.32 -17.93 -22.63
CA ARG A 202 15.09 -17.18 -22.93
C ARG A 202 15.10 -16.70 -24.39
N ARG A 203 14.07 -17.07 -25.15
CA ARG A 203 13.82 -16.50 -26.47
C ARG A 203 13.40 -15.04 -26.32
N LEU A 204 14.03 -14.15 -27.09
CA LEU A 204 13.70 -12.72 -27.12
C LEU A 204 12.61 -12.47 -28.16
N GLU A 205 11.64 -11.64 -27.81
CA GLU A 205 10.58 -11.17 -28.70
C GLU A 205 10.46 -9.64 -28.57
N PRO A 206 10.68 -8.88 -29.67
CA PRO A 206 11.08 -9.34 -31.00
C PRO A 206 12.47 -10.00 -31.02
N ALA A 207 12.70 -10.91 -31.98
CA ALA A 207 13.98 -11.59 -32.13
C ALA A 207 15.10 -10.57 -32.35
N THR A 208 16.10 -10.58 -31.47
CA THR A 208 17.24 -9.66 -31.51
C THR A 208 18.53 -10.45 -31.25
N ALA A 209 19.59 -10.11 -31.99
CA ALA A 209 20.91 -10.67 -31.77
C ALA A 209 21.46 -10.18 -30.43
N VAL A 210 21.69 -11.12 -29.51
CA VAL A 210 22.35 -10.81 -28.23
C VAL A 210 23.80 -10.45 -28.50
N LYS A 211 24.27 -9.38 -27.84
CA LYS A 211 25.67 -8.96 -27.85
C LYS A 211 26.04 -8.53 -26.43
N ILE A 212 27.30 -8.75 -26.05
CA ILE A 212 27.84 -8.17 -24.81
C ILE A 212 28.10 -6.68 -25.10
N PRO A 213 27.53 -5.75 -24.33
CA PRO A 213 27.78 -4.32 -24.49
C PRO A 213 29.27 -3.98 -24.38
N LEU A 214 29.72 -2.97 -25.12
CA LEU A 214 31.09 -2.49 -25.04
C LEU A 214 31.43 -2.07 -23.60
N GLY A 215 32.55 -2.55 -23.07
CA GLY A 215 33.02 -2.23 -21.72
C GLY A 215 32.40 -3.08 -20.61
N LEU A 216 31.45 -3.97 -20.91
CA LEU A 216 30.96 -4.95 -19.93
C LEU A 216 31.81 -6.22 -19.99
N ASP A 217 32.53 -6.52 -18.91
CA ASP A 217 33.08 -7.86 -18.66
C ASP A 217 32.10 -8.65 -17.79
N PRO A 218 31.38 -9.66 -18.32
CA PRO A 218 30.44 -10.45 -17.52
C PRO A 218 31.11 -11.25 -16.40
N CYS A 219 32.41 -11.55 -16.51
CA CYS A 219 33.18 -12.25 -15.48
C CYS A 219 33.54 -11.37 -14.29
N SER A 220 33.45 -10.04 -14.44
CA SER A 220 33.70 -9.08 -13.34
C SER A 220 32.60 -9.05 -12.28
N ILE A 221 31.42 -9.66 -12.55
CA ILE A 221 30.26 -9.64 -11.66
C ILE A 221 30.46 -10.60 -10.48
N PRO A 222 30.68 -10.11 -9.24
CA PRO A 222 30.99 -10.96 -8.08
C PRO A 222 29.82 -11.88 -7.71
N GLN A 223 30.09 -13.06 -7.13
CA GLN A 223 29.04 -14.03 -6.75
C GLN A 223 28.04 -13.48 -5.72
N ASN A 224 28.49 -12.60 -4.84
CA ASN A 224 27.72 -11.97 -3.77
C ASN A 224 27.10 -10.61 -4.15
N VAL A 225 27.14 -10.20 -5.43
CA VAL A 225 26.67 -8.87 -5.87
C VAL A 225 25.20 -8.57 -5.49
N LEU A 226 24.39 -9.62 -5.31
CA LEU A 226 22.97 -9.50 -4.97
C LEU A 226 22.70 -9.61 -3.47
N ASP A 227 23.68 -9.94 -2.62
CA ASP A 227 23.43 -10.29 -1.21
C ASP A 227 22.70 -9.18 -0.46
N THR A 228 23.16 -7.93 -0.61
CA THR A 228 22.52 -6.75 -0.01
C THR A 228 21.13 -6.49 -0.59
N PHE A 229 20.97 -6.62 -1.92
CA PHE A 229 19.67 -6.43 -2.55
C PHE A 229 18.66 -7.46 -2.07
N THR A 230 19.02 -8.74 -2.14
CA THR A 230 18.22 -9.86 -1.66
C THR A 230 17.88 -9.68 -0.19
N LEU A 231 18.84 -9.32 0.66
CA LEU A 231 18.56 -9.10 2.08
C LEU A 231 17.55 -7.95 2.28
N GLY A 232 17.71 -6.83 1.57
CA GLY A 232 16.82 -5.67 1.67
C GLY A 232 15.41 -5.89 1.12
N THR A 233 15.22 -6.82 0.19
CA THR A 233 13.92 -7.15 -0.42
C THR A 233 13.31 -8.46 0.10
N SER A 234 14.03 -9.21 0.92
CA SER A 234 13.56 -10.50 1.46
C SER A 234 12.27 -10.35 2.25
N ASP A 235 11.40 -11.35 2.10
CA ASP A 235 10.24 -11.51 2.95
C ASP A 235 10.62 -11.78 4.41
N VAL A 236 9.59 -11.71 5.23
CA VAL A 236 9.68 -12.03 6.63
C VAL A 236 8.88 -13.31 6.90
N LYS A 237 9.50 -14.30 7.56
CA LYS A 237 8.92 -15.62 7.80
C LYS A 237 8.53 -15.79 9.26
N PHE A 238 7.67 -16.77 9.52
CA PHE A 238 7.29 -17.18 10.87
C PHE A 238 7.82 -18.59 11.12
N ASP A 239 8.54 -18.80 12.23
CA ASP A 239 9.01 -20.12 12.66
C ASP A 239 8.03 -20.83 13.61
N GLY A 240 6.77 -20.37 13.64
CA GLY A 240 5.71 -20.88 14.50
C GLY A 240 5.56 -20.12 15.83
N LYS A 241 6.53 -19.30 16.23
CA LYS A 241 6.40 -18.39 17.40
C LYS A 241 7.05 -17.03 17.20
N VAL A 242 8.07 -16.95 16.36
CA VAL A 242 8.89 -15.76 16.18
C VAL A 242 8.98 -15.43 14.70
N LEU A 243 9.06 -14.13 14.44
CA LEU A 243 9.37 -13.61 13.13
C LEU A 243 10.86 -13.84 12.83
N VAL A 244 11.20 -14.58 11.78
CA VAL A 244 12.57 -14.80 11.32
C VAL A 244 12.79 -14.24 9.92
N MET A 245 13.98 -13.70 9.66
CA MET A 245 14.37 -13.27 8.31
C MET A 245 14.29 -14.46 7.36
N ALA A 246 13.68 -14.28 6.18
CA ALA A 246 13.71 -15.32 5.16
C ALA A 246 15.16 -15.62 4.76
N ARG A 247 15.55 -16.91 4.79
CA ARG A 247 16.75 -17.37 4.09
C ARG A 247 16.44 -17.55 2.60
N ARG A 248 17.46 -17.36 1.77
CA ARG A 248 17.42 -17.46 0.30
C ARG A 248 16.61 -18.69 -0.13
N GLU A 249 15.42 -18.45 -0.68
CA GLU A 249 14.64 -19.45 -1.40
C GLU A 249 14.56 -19.04 -2.88
N THR A 250 14.54 -20.04 -3.74
CA THR A 250 14.34 -19.94 -5.17
C THR A 250 12.89 -19.53 -5.43
N GLU A 251 12.69 -18.31 -5.92
CA GLU A 251 11.47 -17.76 -6.55
C GLU A 251 10.12 -18.20 -5.96
N SER A 252 9.53 -17.38 -5.07
CA SER A 252 8.09 -17.37 -4.90
C SER A 252 7.44 -16.74 -6.15
N GLN A 253 6.47 -17.43 -6.76
CA GLN A 253 5.56 -16.80 -7.71
C GLN A 253 4.63 -15.86 -6.93
N GLU A 254 4.99 -14.59 -6.83
CA GLU A 254 4.08 -13.57 -6.32
C GLU A 254 3.17 -13.08 -7.45
N GLY A 255 1.87 -13.30 -7.28
CA GLY A 255 0.84 -12.77 -8.17
C GLY A 255 0.70 -11.24 -8.02
N SER A 256 0.31 -10.59 -9.11
CA SER A 256 0.06 -9.15 -9.13
C SER A 256 -1.22 -8.79 -8.37
N ASN A 257 -1.12 -7.87 -7.41
CA ASN A 257 -2.25 -7.36 -6.63
C ASN A 257 -2.82 -6.08 -7.29
N ASN A 258 -3.27 -6.17 -8.54
CA ASN A 258 -3.88 -5.00 -9.17
C ASN A 258 -5.36 -4.88 -8.76
N TRP A 259 -5.73 -3.78 -8.11
CA TRP A 259 -7.11 -3.43 -7.81
C TRP A 259 -7.54 -2.30 -8.76
N VAL A 260 -8.62 -2.49 -9.50
CA VAL A 260 -9.24 -1.45 -10.32
C VAL A 260 -10.35 -0.80 -9.50
N ILE A 261 -10.26 0.52 -9.31
CA ILE A 261 -11.39 1.33 -8.88
C ILE A 261 -12.20 1.64 -10.15
N GLY A 262 -13.45 1.20 -10.19
CA GLY A 262 -14.42 1.50 -11.24
C GLY A 262 -15.34 2.65 -10.87
#